data_AF-A0A0M9VNN4-F1
#
_entry.id   AF-A0A0M9VNN4-F1
#
_cell.length_a   1.000
_cell.length_b   1.000
_cell.length_c   1.000
_cell.angle_alpha   90.00
_cell.angle_beta   90.00
_cell.angle_gamma   90.00
#
_symmetry.space_group_name_H-M   'P 1'
#
loop_
_entity.id
_entity.type
_entity.pdbx_description
1 polymer ?
#
loop_
_entity_poly.entity_id
_entity_poly.type
_entity_poly.pdbx_seq_one_letter_code
_entity_poly.pdbx_strand_id
1 'polypeptide(L)'
;MALRNYVQRRNHKERSQPEHRKHLGLLEKHKDYVERARAHHIKRDKLQRLRQKAADRNQDEFYLGMIGKKTEKGVHIESRGNKALDNDVVSLLKTQDAGYLRKQLNSERKKYQALIEELAPRVPGMRLAYLEKKPDLVTALRKANLLGDVQTSSASAQQQGRVQGFGKKTKWVDDVEELKQVAKENRRKSKKKETLEEEQDERLVQAEKIGERQLSIKIRELATRQRRIDALTEASQKLDVVRSLMRTRGSHAVPKKQVQELKDAVGKRGAKVTSRGR
;
A
#
# COMPACT_ATOMS: atom_id res chain seq x y z
N MET A 1 33.82 -25.05 60.85
CA MET A 1 32.35 -25.14 60.66
C MET A 1 32.01 -26.28 59.70
N ALA A 2 31.91 -27.53 60.18
CA ALA A 2 31.80 -28.73 59.32
C ALA A 2 30.38 -29.33 59.19
N LEU A 3 29.41 -28.96 60.05
CA LEU A 3 28.06 -29.55 60.05
C LEU A 3 26.99 -28.68 59.35
N ARG A 4 27.37 -27.53 58.76
CA ARG A 4 26.44 -26.56 58.17
C ARG A 4 25.89 -26.99 56.81
N ASN A 5 26.54 -27.97 56.18
CA ASN A 5 26.23 -28.49 54.84
C ASN A 5 25.42 -29.80 54.86
N TYR A 6 25.25 -30.43 56.03
CA TYR A 6 24.56 -31.72 56.17
C TYR A 6 23.03 -31.59 56.31
N VAL A 7 22.55 -30.40 56.72
CA VAL A 7 21.11 -30.11 56.84
C VAL A 7 20.69 -29.15 55.73
N GLN A 8 19.77 -29.58 54.87
CA GLN A 8 19.29 -28.79 53.74
C GLN A 8 18.44 -27.60 54.25
N ARG A 9 18.81 -26.38 53.86
CA ARG A 9 18.06 -25.17 54.24
C ARG A 9 16.89 -24.93 53.30
N ARG A 10 15.77 -24.47 53.86
CA ARG A 10 14.59 -24.11 53.06
C ARG A 10 14.87 -22.88 52.21
N ASN A 11 14.56 -22.97 50.92
CA ASN A 11 14.59 -21.81 50.03
C ASN A 11 13.35 -20.93 50.28
N HIS A 12 13.55 -19.64 50.53
CA HIS A 12 12.48 -18.67 50.71
C HIS A 12 12.13 -18.01 49.37
N LYS A 13 10.88 -18.17 48.92
CA LYS A 13 10.39 -17.59 47.66
C LYS A 13 10.03 -16.11 47.85
N GLU A 14 10.30 -15.31 46.83
CA GLU A 14 9.93 -13.89 46.79
C GLU A 14 8.44 -13.73 46.42
N ARG A 15 7.77 -12.69 46.97
CA ARG A 15 6.34 -12.42 46.72
C ARG A 15 6.14 -11.56 45.46
N SER A 16 5.07 -11.84 44.71
CA SER A 16 4.62 -11.05 43.56
C SER A 16 3.97 -9.72 43.96
N GLN A 17 3.76 -8.84 42.98
CA GLN A 17 2.95 -7.61 43.13
C GLN A 17 1.47 -7.97 43.36
N PRO A 18 0.73 -7.29 44.25
CA PRO A 18 -0.71 -7.50 44.42
C PRO A 18 -1.50 -7.24 43.14
N GLU A 19 -2.56 -8.02 42.91
CA GLU A 19 -3.38 -8.00 41.69
C GLU A 19 -3.88 -6.59 41.32
N HIS A 20 -4.41 -5.83 42.29
CA HIS A 20 -4.94 -4.48 42.06
C HIS A 20 -3.86 -3.46 41.65
N ARG A 21 -2.57 -3.73 41.97
CA ARG A 21 -1.42 -2.87 41.64
C ARG A 21 -0.56 -3.41 40.50
N LYS A 22 -0.99 -4.49 39.83
CA LYS A 22 -0.25 -5.04 38.68
C LYS A 22 -0.04 -4.04 37.54
N HIS A 23 -0.95 -3.06 37.39
CA HIS A 23 -0.84 -2.00 36.39
C HIS A 23 0.40 -1.10 36.57
N LEU A 24 0.99 -1.05 37.78
CA LEU A 24 2.22 -0.30 38.08
C LEU A 24 3.50 -1.06 37.69
N GLY A 25 3.36 -2.29 37.19
CA GLY A 25 4.49 -3.15 36.85
C GLY A 25 5.00 -3.98 38.02
N LEU A 26 6.24 -4.46 37.90
CA LEU A 26 6.87 -5.36 38.86
C LEU A 26 7.11 -4.66 40.20
N LEU A 27 6.83 -5.37 41.31
CA LEU A 27 7.15 -4.89 42.65
C LEU A 27 8.65 -5.04 42.91
N GLU A 28 9.38 -3.94 42.76
CA GLU A 28 10.81 -3.89 43.00
C GLU A 28 11.18 -4.39 44.41
N LYS A 29 12.21 -5.22 44.47
CA LYS A 29 12.80 -5.72 45.72
C LYS A 29 14.13 -5.05 45.99
N HIS A 30 14.75 -5.39 47.13
CA HIS A 30 16.03 -4.81 47.52
C HIS A 30 17.13 -5.03 46.47
N LYS A 31 17.14 -6.19 45.80
CA LYS A 31 18.09 -6.47 44.71
C LYS A 31 17.93 -5.47 43.55
N ASP A 32 16.70 -5.28 43.08
CA ASP A 32 16.38 -4.33 42.00
C ASP A 32 16.71 -2.89 42.40
N TYR A 33 16.40 -2.51 43.65
CA TYR A 33 16.76 -1.20 44.20
C TYR A 33 18.27 -0.97 44.18
N VAL A 34 19.06 -1.96 44.61
CA VAL A 34 20.53 -1.86 44.61
C VAL A 34 21.06 -1.68 43.19
N GLU A 35 20.56 -2.43 42.22
CA GLU A 35 20.94 -2.26 40.81
C GLU A 35 20.57 -0.88 40.26
N ARG A 36 19.34 -0.42 40.54
CA ARG A 36 18.89 0.92 40.15
C ARG A 36 19.73 2.02 40.78
N ALA A 37 20.01 1.93 42.08
CA ALA A 37 20.81 2.91 42.81
C ALA A 37 22.24 2.97 42.28
N ARG A 38 22.86 1.81 42.02
CA ARG A 38 24.18 1.74 41.38
C ARG A 38 24.18 2.38 39.99
N ALA A 39 23.19 2.06 39.15
CA ALA A 39 23.09 2.66 37.82
C ALA A 39 22.89 4.18 37.87
N HIS A 40 22.10 4.68 38.83
CA HIS A 40 21.89 6.11 39.06
C HIS A 40 23.19 6.80 39.50
N HIS A 41 23.92 6.23 40.46
CA HIS A 41 25.21 6.76 40.90
C HIS A 41 26.23 6.79 39.75
N ILE A 42 26.34 5.73 38.96
CA ILE A 42 27.23 5.70 37.78
C ILE A 42 26.90 6.85 36.81
N LYS A 43 25.62 7.07 36.51
CA LYS A 43 25.19 8.16 35.62
C LYS A 43 25.49 9.53 36.23
N ARG A 44 25.19 9.73 37.51
CA ARG A 44 25.47 10.98 38.24
C ARG A 44 26.96 11.30 38.24
N ASP A 45 27.79 10.33 38.59
CA ASP A 45 29.24 10.50 38.67
C ASP A 45 29.84 10.76 37.28
N LYS A 46 29.32 10.10 36.22
CA LYS A 46 29.68 10.39 34.83
C LYS A 46 29.32 11.83 34.44
N LEU A 47 28.12 12.30 34.76
CA LEU A 47 27.69 13.67 34.48
C LEU A 47 28.54 14.69 35.25
N GLN A 48 28.89 14.42 36.50
CA GLN A 48 29.77 15.27 37.29
C GLN A 48 31.16 15.40 36.64
N ARG A 49 31.76 14.29 36.20
CA ARG A 49 33.03 14.31 35.46
C ARG A 49 32.93 15.08 34.15
N LEU A 50 31.83 14.94 33.41
CA LEU A 50 31.61 15.70 32.17
C LEU A 50 31.45 17.20 32.43
N ARG A 51 30.79 17.60 33.52
CA ARG A 51 30.67 19.00 33.93
C ARG A 51 32.02 19.59 34.30
N GLN A 52 32.84 18.86 35.06
CA GLN A 52 34.18 19.29 35.41
C GLN A 52 35.05 19.46 34.16
N LYS A 53 35.06 18.47 33.25
CA LYS A 53 35.76 18.59 31.96
C LYS A 53 35.31 19.78 31.11
N ALA A 54 34.02 20.11 31.15
CA ALA A 54 33.48 21.27 30.44
C ALA A 54 33.89 22.60 31.10
N ALA A 55 34.01 22.64 32.43
CA ALA A 55 34.45 23.81 33.18
C ALA A 55 35.96 24.07 33.00
N ASP A 56 36.76 23.00 33.00
CA ASP A 56 38.23 23.05 32.87
C ASP A 56 38.70 23.17 31.40
N ARG A 57 37.78 23.44 30.45
CA ARG A 57 38.08 23.50 29.01
C ARG A 57 38.90 24.74 28.67
N ASN A 58 40.02 24.55 27.96
CA ASN A 58 40.78 25.65 27.37
C ASN A 58 40.05 26.19 26.12
N GLN A 59 39.80 27.50 26.07
CA GLN A 59 39.08 28.14 24.96
C GLN A 59 39.87 28.13 23.65
N ASP A 60 41.20 28.11 23.75
CA ASP A 60 42.12 28.16 22.60
C ASP A 60 42.63 26.76 22.18
N GLU A 61 42.01 25.69 22.67
CA GLU A 61 42.41 24.33 22.30
C GLU A 61 42.18 24.05 20.80
N PHE A 62 43.20 23.50 20.14
CA PHE A 62 43.12 23.09 18.73
C PHE A 62 43.58 21.64 18.55
N TYR A 63 42.70 20.82 17.97
CA TYR A 63 43.02 19.45 17.54
C TYR A 63 42.86 19.34 16.02
N LEU A 64 43.76 18.64 15.32
CA LEU A 64 43.66 18.41 13.87
C LEU A 64 42.33 17.73 13.47
N GLY A 65 41.77 16.92 14.36
CA GLY A 65 40.46 16.29 14.17
C GLY A 65 39.28 17.26 14.17
N MET A 66 39.46 18.54 14.53
CA MET A 66 38.45 19.58 14.38
C MET A 66 38.26 19.98 12.90
N ILE A 67 39.25 19.72 12.04
CA ILE A 67 39.17 20.02 10.61
C ILE A 67 38.12 19.11 9.96
N GLY A 68 37.14 19.71 9.27
CA GLY A 68 36.05 18.98 8.60
C GLY A 68 34.94 18.48 9.53
N LYS A 69 35.06 18.67 10.85
CA LYS A 69 33.99 18.44 11.81
C LYS A 69 33.21 19.73 12.03
N LYS A 70 31.90 19.60 12.22
CA LYS A 70 31.02 20.75 12.46
C LYS A 70 30.24 20.58 13.76
N THR A 71 29.85 21.71 14.31
CA THR A 71 29.02 21.82 15.51
C THR A 71 27.87 22.75 15.17
N GLU A 72 26.63 22.31 15.34
CA GLU A 72 25.44 23.14 15.15
C GLU A 72 24.75 23.32 16.50
N LYS A 73 24.47 24.57 16.88
CA LYS A 73 23.87 24.92 18.19
C LYS A 73 24.62 24.30 19.39
N GLY A 74 25.94 24.17 19.29
CA GLY A 74 26.78 23.61 20.35
C GLY A 74 26.83 22.07 20.40
N VAL A 75 26.17 21.35 19.47
CA VAL A 75 26.22 19.88 19.40
C VAL A 75 27.03 19.44 18.18
N HIS A 76 27.97 18.52 18.39
CA HIS A 76 28.77 17.93 17.32
C HIS A 76 27.88 17.14 16.36
N ILE A 77 28.03 17.40 15.05
CA ILE A 77 27.32 16.65 14.00
C ILE A 77 28.32 15.85 13.19
N GLU A 78 28.10 14.53 13.18
CA GLU A 78 28.79 13.60 12.31
C GLU A 78 28.04 13.43 10.98
N SER A 79 28.80 13.20 9.91
CA SER A 79 28.21 12.90 8.61
C SER A 79 27.57 11.52 8.62
N ARG A 80 26.36 11.40 8.07
CA ARG A 80 25.67 10.11 7.87
C ARG A 80 26.22 9.31 6.69
N GLY A 81 27.20 9.84 5.98
CA GLY A 81 27.81 9.21 4.79
C GLY A 81 27.24 9.66 3.45
N ASN A 82 26.17 10.45 3.43
CA ASN A 82 25.63 11.01 2.18
C ASN A 82 26.62 12.03 1.60
N LYS A 83 27.00 11.84 0.34
CA LYS A 83 27.89 12.75 -0.41
C LYS A 83 27.12 13.39 -1.56
N ALA A 84 27.48 14.62 -1.90
CA ALA A 84 27.01 15.23 -3.15
C ALA A 84 27.55 14.39 -4.32
N LEU A 85 26.66 13.97 -5.21
CA LEU A 85 27.02 13.22 -6.42
C LEU A 85 27.16 14.17 -7.60
N ASP A 86 28.08 13.85 -8.51
CA ASP A 86 28.22 14.57 -9.77
C ASP A 86 26.97 14.44 -10.63
N ASN A 87 26.66 15.48 -11.39
CA ASN A 87 25.46 15.54 -12.22
C ASN A 87 25.39 14.39 -13.24
N ASP A 88 26.52 13.94 -13.77
CA ASP A 88 26.61 12.85 -14.73
C ASP A 88 26.23 11.51 -14.09
N VAL A 89 26.72 11.26 -12.87
CA VAL A 89 26.34 10.07 -12.08
C VAL A 89 24.85 10.10 -11.75
N VAL A 90 24.32 11.25 -11.34
CA VAL A 90 22.88 11.41 -11.06
C VAL A 90 22.05 11.20 -12.33
N SER A 91 22.52 11.66 -13.48
CA SER A 91 21.87 11.48 -14.79
C SER A 91 21.83 10.00 -15.20
N LEU A 92 22.93 9.27 -14.98
CA LEU A 92 23.01 7.83 -15.22
C LEU A 92 22.03 7.06 -14.32
N LEU A 93 22.03 7.32 -13.02
CA LEU A 93 21.12 6.67 -12.06
C LEU A 93 19.65 6.91 -12.43
N LYS A 94 19.29 8.16 -12.71
CA LYS A 94 17.93 8.49 -13.18
C LYS A 94 17.59 7.82 -14.51
N THR A 95 18.58 7.59 -15.38
CA THR A 95 18.40 6.84 -16.64
C THR A 95 18.00 5.40 -16.37
N GLN A 96 18.73 4.72 -15.49
CA GLN A 96 18.43 3.36 -15.02
C GLN A 96 17.03 3.30 -14.39
N ASP A 97 16.67 4.26 -13.53
CA ASP A 97 15.37 4.31 -12.86
C ASP A 97 14.19 4.40 -13.83
N ALA A 98 14.24 5.20 -14.91
CA ALA A 98 13.13 5.14 -15.88
C ALA A 98 13.10 3.83 -16.66
N GLY A 99 14.26 3.23 -16.93
CA GLY A 99 14.28 1.90 -17.54
C GLY A 99 13.51 0.90 -16.69
N TYR A 100 13.75 0.93 -15.38
CA TYR A 100 13.02 0.12 -14.41
C TYR A 100 11.52 0.46 -14.36
N LEU A 101 11.14 1.74 -14.27
CA LEU A 101 9.74 2.15 -14.25
C LEU A 101 8.98 1.74 -15.52
N ARG A 102 9.60 1.90 -16.70
CA ARG A 102 9.01 1.47 -17.98
C ARG A 102 8.81 -0.04 -18.02
N LYS A 103 9.80 -0.82 -17.56
CA LYS A 103 9.68 -2.28 -17.42
C LYS A 103 8.52 -2.65 -16.49
N GLN A 104 8.44 -2.02 -15.32
CA GLN A 104 7.39 -2.31 -14.35
C GLN A 104 5.99 -1.95 -14.89
N LEU A 105 5.86 -0.80 -15.53
CA LEU A 105 4.62 -0.33 -16.14
C LEU A 105 4.14 -1.29 -17.23
N ASN A 106 5.04 -1.76 -18.10
CA ASN A 106 4.70 -2.77 -19.12
C ASN A 106 4.26 -4.10 -18.49
N SER A 107 4.92 -4.54 -17.42
CA SER A 107 4.53 -5.75 -16.68
C SER A 107 3.14 -5.61 -16.05
N GLU A 108 2.86 -4.48 -15.40
CA GLU A 108 1.55 -4.21 -14.78
C GLU A 108 0.44 -4.06 -15.82
N ARG A 109 0.70 -3.43 -16.97
CA ARG A 109 -0.27 -3.36 -18.08
C ARG A 109 -0.65 -4.74 -18.61
N LYS A 110 0.32 -5.63 -18.85
CA LYS A 110 0.07 -7.01 -19.29
C LYS A 110 -0.78 -7.77 -18.27
N LYS A 111 -0.42 -7.65 -16.99
CA LYS A 111 -1.16 -8.22 -15.86
C LYS A 111 -2.59 -7.68 -15.77
N TYR A 112 -2.78 -6.39 -15.97
CA TYR A 112 -4.08 -5.75 -15.96
C TYR A 112 -4.96 -6.23 -17.13
N GLN A 113 -4.39 -6.33 -18.34
CA GLN A 113 -5.08 -6.88 -19.51
C GLN A 113 -5.49 -8.34 -19.31
N ALA A 114 -4.59 -9.20 -18.84
CA ALA A 114 -4.91 -10.61 -18.55
C ALA A 114 -6.06 -10.74 -17.52
N LEU A 115 -6.11 -9.84 -16.53
CA LEU A 115 -7.20 -9.83 -15.53
C LEU A 115 -8.52 -9.32 -16.13
N ILE A 116 -8.47 -8.36 -17.06
CA ILE A 116 -9.64 -7.92 -17.83
C ILE A 116 -10.17 -9.09 -18.67
N GLU A 117 -9.32 -9.79 -19.40
CA GLU A 117 -9.69 -10.93 -20.25
C GLU A 117 -10.32 -12.06 -19.42
N GLU A 118 -9.79 -12.32 -18.21
CA GLU A 118 -10.36 -13.30 -17.29
C GLU A 118 -11.73 -12.87 -16.73
N LEU A 119 -11.90 -11.58 -16.43
CA LEU A 119 -13.14 -11.04 -15.87
C LEU A 119 -14.23 -10.84 -16.92
N ALA A 120 -13.88 -10.45 -18.15
CA ALA A 120 -14.81 -10.11 -19.23
C ALA A 120 -15.95 -11.14 -19.45
N PRO A 121 -15.71 -12.46 -19.55
CA PRO A 121 -16.80 -13.43 -19.72
C PRO A 121 -17.62 -13.66 -18.44
N ARG A 122 -17.10 -13.28 -17.26
CA ARG A 122 -17.74 -13.55 -15.95
C ARG A 122 -18.56 -12.37 -15.41
N VAL A 123 -18.27 -11.14 -15.84
CA VAL A 123 -19.04 -9.95 -15.46
C VAL A 123 -20.51 -10.05 -15.91
N PRO A 124 -20.81 -10.50 -17.15
CA PRO A 124 -22.16 -10.83 -17.57
C PRO A 124 -22.74 -11.94 -16.69
N GLY A 125 -23.81 -11.65 -15.95
CA GLY A 125 -24.44 -12.59 -15.02
C GLY A 125 -24.29 -12.25 -13.54
N MET A 126 -23.49 -11.24 -13.17
CA MET A 126 -23.50 -10.70 -11.81
C MET A 126 -24.86 -10.08 -11.46
N ARG A 127 -25.32 -10.23 -10.22
CA ARG A 127 -26.55 -9.60 -9.74
C ARG A 127 -26.35 -8.09 -9.56
N LEU A 128 -27.24 -7.28 -10.13
CA LEU A 128 -27.16 -5.82 -9.99
C LEU A 128 -27.26 -5.38 -8.52
N ALA A 129 -28.15 -6.01 -7.74
CA ALA A 129 -28.30 -5.75 -6.30
C ALA A 129 -27.01 -6.00 -5.49
N TYR A 130 -26.10 -6.87 -5.95
CA TYR A 130 -24.80 -7.08 -5.29
C TYR A 130 -23.80 -5.97 -5.62
N LEU A 131 -23.81 -5.48 -6.86
CA LEU A 131 -22.97 -4.37 -7.31
C LEU A 131 -23.40 -3.03 -6.69
N GLU A 132 -24.70 -2.79 -6.53
CA GLU A 132 -25.23 -1.59 -5.86
C GLU A 132 -24.73 -1.46 -4.42
N LYS A 133 -24.61 -2.57 -3.69
CA LYS A 133 -24.01 -2.59 -2.33
C LYS A 133 -22.52 -2.26 -2.31
N LYS A 134 -21.83 -2.30 -3.46
CA LYS A 134 -20.38 -2.15 -3.57
C LYS A 134 -20.00 -1.18 -4.71
N PRO A 135 -20.20 0.13 -4.52
CA PRO A 135 -19.96 1.13 -5.56
C PRO A 135 -18.51 1.13 -6.06
N ASP A 136 -17.53 0.83 -5.21
CA ASP A 136 -16.11 0.72 -5.58
C ASP A 136 -15.88 -0.27 -6.73
N LEU A 137 -16.58 -1.41 -6.70
CA LEU A 137 -16.46 -2.43 -7.76
C LEU A 137 -17.01 -1.90 -9.08
N VAL A 138 -18.13 -1.18 -9.03
CA VAL A 138 -18.75 -0.56 -10.21
C VAL A 138 -17.79 0.46 -10.82
N THR A 139 -17.15 1.30 -10.01
CA THR A 139 -16.16 2.26 -10.53
C THR A 139 -14.97 1.57 -11.20
N ALA A 140 -14.48 0.46 -10.64
CA ALA A 140 -13.39 -0.31 -11.21
C ALA A 140 -13.77 -0.97 -12.55
N LEU A 141 -14.96 -1.57 -12.62
CA LEU A 141 -15.48 -2.18 -13.85
C LEU A 141 -15.74 -1.15 -14.95
N ARG A 142 -16.27 0.02 -14.60
CA ARG A 142 -16.47 1.14 -15.54
C ARG A 142 -15.13 1.64 -16.09
N LYS A 143 -14.13 1.86 -15.22
CA LYS A 143 -12.78 2.24 -15.65
C LYS A 143 -12.14 1.22 -16.59
N ALA A 144 -12.47 -0.06 -16.42
CA ALA A 144 -12.00 -1.15 -17.28
C ALA A 144 -12.84 -1.37 -18.54
N ASN A 145 -13.87 -0.54 -18.79
CA ASN A 145 -14.84 -0.71 -19.88
C ASN A 145 -15.54 -2.09 -19.88
N LEU A 146 -15.64 -2.74 -18.72
CA LEU A 146 -16.30 -4.05 -18.55
C LEU A 146 -17.79 -3.92 -18.25
N LEU A 147 -18.25 -2.71 -17.94
CA LEU A 147 -19.66 -2.39 -17.75
C LEU A 147 -20.03 -1.35 -18.82
N GLY A 148 -21.10 -1.60 -19.58
CA GLY A 148 -21.55 -0.65 -20.61
C GLY A 148 -22.02 0.65 -20.00
N ASP A 149 -22.34 1.61 -20.86
CA ASP A 149 -23.13 2.80 -20.50
C ASP A 149 -24.58 2.36 -20.18
N VAL A 150 -24.71 1.52 -19.16
CA VAL A 150 -25.99 1.20 -18.56
C VAL A 150 -26.35 2.44 -17.75
N GLN A 151 -27.04 3.38 -18.41
CA GLN A 151 -27.98 4.23 -17.71
C GLN A 151 -28.81 3.29 -16.85
N THR A 152 -28.82 3.53 -15.54
CA THR A 152 -29.63 2.79 -14.57
C THR A 152 -31.10 3.01 -14.92
N SER A 153 -31.61 2.28 -15.91
CA SER A 153 -32.94 2.45 -16.46
C SER A 153 -33.95 1.80 -15.51
N SER A 154 -34.81 2.66 -14.95
CA SER A 154 -36.11 2.38 -14.32
C SER A 154 -36.14 1.52 -13.05
N ALA A 155 -36.79 2.08 -12.03
CA ALA A 155 -36.90 1.56 -10.68
C ALA A 155 -37.76 0.27 -10.52
N SER A 156 -38.35 -0.25 -11.60
CA SER A 156 -39.36 -1.31 -11.54
C SER A 156 -38.87 -2.71 -11.92
N ALA A 157 -37.65 -2.86 -12.45
CA ALA A 157 -37.06 -4.18 -12.81
C ALA A 157 -36.01 -4.68 -11.80
N GLN A 158 -35.89 -4.02 -10.64
CA GLN A 158 -34.65 -3.93 -9.87
C GLN A 158 -34.33 -5.12 -8.94
N GLN A 159 -35.25 -6.01 -8.60
CA GLN A 159 -34.94 -7.07 -7.62
C GLN A 159 -34.22 -8.30 -8.18
N GLN A 160 -34.26 -8.55 -9.50
CA GLN A 160 -33.64 -9.74 -10.11
C GLN A 160 -32.86 -9.44 -11.41
N GLY A 161 -32.53 -8.18 -11.68
CA GLY A 161 -31.73 -7.81 -12.84
C GLY A 161 -30.30 -8.33 -12.73
N ARG A 162 -29.83 -9.03 -13.77
CA ARG A 162 -28.43 -9.42 -13.94
C ARG A 162 -27.73 -8.47 -14.91
N VAL A 163 -26.43 -8.28 -14.74
CA VAL A 163 -25.60 -7.53 -15.71
C VAL A 163 -25.71 -8.22 -17.06
N GLN A 164 -26.23 -7.48 -18.04
CA GLN A 164 -26.33 -7.95 -19.42
C GLN A 164 -24.93 -8.00 -20.04
N GLY A 165 -24.63 -9.08 -20.74
CA GLY A 165 -23.41 -9.16 -21.53
C GLY A 165 -23.51 -8.30 -22.77
N PHE A 166 -22.37 -7.80 -23.25
CA PHE A 166 -22.27 -7.20 -24.57
C PHE A 166 -22.35 -8.31 -25.63
N GLY A 167 -23.56 -8.77 -25.93
CA GLY A 167 -23.80 -9.80 -26.94
C GLY A 167 -25.11 -10.53 -26.74
N LYS A 168 -25.86 -10.74 -27.82
CA LYS A 168 -27.01 -11.66 -27.83
C LYS A 168 -26.46 -13.08 -27.81
N LYS A 169 -27.01 -13.97 -26.97
CA LYS A 169 -26.64 -15.40 -26.98
C LYS A 169 -27.06 -16.01 -28.32
N THR A 170 -26.11 -16.20 -29.22
CA THR A 170 -26.32 -16.92 -30.49
C THR A 170 -26.24 -18.41 -30.24
N LYS A 171 -27.37 -19.12 -30.38
CA LYS A 171 -27.38 -20.59 -30.48
C LYS A 171 -27.27 -20.95 -31.95
N TRP A 172 -26.24 -21.72 -32.29
CA TRP A 172 -26.08 -22.30 -33.61
C TRP A 172 -26.90 -23.59 -33.66
N VAL A 173 -27.65 -23.75 -34.73
CA VAL A 173 -28.56 -24.87 -34.95
C VAL A 173 -28.36 -25.28 -36.40
N ASP A 174 -28.10 -26.57 -36.64
CA ASP A 174 -27.73 -27.06 -37.97
C ASP A 174 -28.96 -27.39 -38.82
N ASP A 175 -30.08 -27.81 -38.18
CA ASP A 175 -31.32 -28.19 -38.85
C ASP A 175 -32.56 -27.34 -38.49
N VAL A 176 -33.46 -27.17 -39.46
CA VAL A 176 -34.73 -26.41 -39.28
C VAL A 176 -35.65 -27.07 -38.24
N GLU A 177 -35.58 -28.40 -38.09
CA GLU A 177 -36.36 -29.14 -37.11
C GLU A 177 -35.88 -28.89 -35.67
N GLU A 178 -34.57 -28.84 -35.46
CA GLU A 178 -33.96 -28.49 -34.17
C GLU A 178 -34.34 -27.06 -33.75
N LEU A 179 -34.44 -26.15 -34.71
CA LEU A 179 -34.85 -24.76 -34.47
C LEU A 179 -36.29 -24.69 -33.94
N LYS A 180 -37.20 -25.50 -34.51
CA LYS A 180 -38.57 -25.66 -34.02
C LYS A 180 -38.63 -26.34 -32.65
N GLN A 181 -37.74 -27.30 -32.37
CA GLN A 181 -37.66 -27.96 -31.07
C GLN A 181 -37.19 -27.00 -29.98
N VAL A 182 -36.14 -26.22 -30.21
CA VAL A 182 -35.66 -25.18 -29.26
C VAL A 182 -36.76 -24.16 -28.97
N ALA A 183 -37.52 -23.74 -29.99
CA ALA A 183 -38.67 -22.84 -29.81
C ALA A 183 -39.79 -23.48 -28.97
N LYS A 184 -40.10 -24.76 -29.21
CA LYS A 184 -41.12 -25.53 -28.47
C LYS A 184 -40.68 -25.83 -27.03
N GLU A 185 -39.40 -26.07 -26.80
CA GLU A 185 -38.79 -26.34 -25.49
C GLU A 185 -38.77 -25.07 -24.62
N ASN A 186 -38.42 -23.92 -25.19
CA ASN A 186 -38.54 -22.61 -24.51
C ASN A 186 -39.99 -22.33 -24.07
N ARG A 187 -40.98 -22.74 -24.87
CA ARG A 187 -42.41 -22.59 -24.58
C ARG A 187 -42.96 -23.61 -23.57
N ARG A 188 -42.30 -24.76 -23.42
CA ARG A 188 -42.63 -25.80 -22.42
C ARG A 188 -42.01 -25.49 -21.05
N LYS A 189 -40.79 -24.95 -21.02
CA LYS A 189 -40.10 -24.54 -19.79
C LYS A 189 -40.83 -23.41 -19.04
N SER A 190 -41.66 -22.62 -19.71
CA SER A 190 -42.50 -21.61 -19.07
C SER A 190 -43.74 -22.16 -18.33
N LYS A 191 -44.08 -23.44 -18.47
CA LYS A 191 -45.30 -24.05 -17.90
C LYS A 191 -45.06 -25.13 -16.84
N LYS A 192 -43.81 -25.53 -16.58
CA LYS A 192 -43.47 -26.72 -15.77
C LYS A 192 -42.52 -26.37 -14.62
N LYS A 193 -42.80 -25.25 -13.95
CA LYS A 193 -41.95 -24.67 -12.92
C LYS A 193 -42.73 -24.60 -11.61
N GLU A 194 -43.09 -25.74 -11.04
CA GLU A 194 -43.65 -25.81 -9.69
C GLU A 194 -43.56 -27.23 -9.14
N THR A 195 -43.09 -27.34 -7.89
CA THR A 195 -42.95 -28.53 -7.02
C THR A 195 -41.74 -29.45 -7.30
N LEU A 196 -40.59 -29.08 -6.71
CA LEU A 196 -39.33 -29.83 -6.38
C LEU A 196 -38.09 -28.90 -6.40
N GLU A 197 -38.26 -27.60 -6.67
CA GLU A 197 -37.17 -26.66 -6.99
C GLU A 197 -36.55 -25.93 -5.77
N GLU A 198 -37.18 -25.91 -4.59
CA GLU A 198 -36.77 -25.03 -3.47
C GLU A 198 -35.40 -25.39 -2.85
N GLU A 199 -35.11 -26.67 -2.58
CA GLU A 199 -33.80 -27.08 -2.04
C GLU A 199 -32.65 -26.93 -3.06
N GLN A 200 -32.96 -27.13 -4.34
CA GLN A 200 -31.99 -26.95 -5.42
C GLN A 200 -31.69 -25.46 -5.62
N ASP A 201 -32.71 -24.61 -5.52
CA ASP A 201 -32.59 -23.16 -5.63
C ASP A 201 -31.76 -22.57 -4.48
N GLU A 202 -31.90 -23.03 -3.24
CA GLU A 202 -31.05 -22.56 -2.13
C GLU A 202 -29.57 -22.87 -2.34
N ARG A 203 -29.24 -24.09 -2.81
CA ARG A 203 -27.85 -24.49 -3.12
C ARG A 203 -27.27 -23.66 -4.26
N LEU A 204 -28.07 -23.40 -5.30
CA LEU A 204 -27.68 -22.54 -6.42
C LEU A 204 -27.42 -21.09 -5.95
N VAL A 205 -28.27 -20.57 -5.06
CA VAL A 205 -28.09 -19.23 -4.47
C VAL A 205 -26.81 -19.14 -3.64
N GLN A 206 -26.46 -20.19 -2.88
CA GLN A 206 -25.19 -20.25 -2.14
C GLN A 206 -23.98 -20.32 -3.06
N ALA A 207 -24.02 -21.14 -4.11
CA ALA A 207 -22.97 -21.22 -5.12
C ALA A 207 -22.75 -19.88 -5.85
N GLU A 208 -23.83 -19.18 -6.22
CA GLU A 208 -23.76 -17.84 -6.82
C GLU A 208 -23.10 -16.83 -5.87
N LYS A 209 -23.44 -16.85 -4.56
CA LYS A 209 -22.80 -16.00 -3.55
C LYS A 209 -21.30 -16.28 -3.43
N ILE A 210 -20.87 -17.53 -3.54
CA ILE A 210 -19.44 -17.91 -3.52
C ILE A 210 -18.73 -17.38 -4.77
N GLY A 211 -19.33 -17.53 -5.95
CA GLY A 211 -18.82 -16.98 -7.21
C GLY A 211 -18.68 -15.45 -7.16
N GLU A 212 -19.69 -14.75 -6.65
CA GLU A 212 -19.69 -13.29 -6.47
C GLU A 212 -18.60 -12.81 -5.51
N ARG A 213 -18.29 -13.59 -4.47
CA ARG A 213 -17.17 -13.31 -3.56
C ARG A 213 -15.83 -13.42 -4.29
N GLN A 214 -15.61 -14.51 -5.01
CA GLN A 214 -14.37 -14.72 -5.79
C GLN A 214 -14.19 -13.64 -6.86
N LEU A 215 -15.26 -13.29 -7.58
CA LEU A 215 -15.24 -12.19 -8.55
C LEU A 215 -14.94 -10.85 -7.88
N SER A 216 -15.51 -10.57 -6.71
CA SER A 216 -15.23 -9.33 -6.00
C SER A 216 -13.76 -9.17 -5.58
N ILE A 217 -13.08 -10.26 -5.26
CA ILE A 217 -11.63 -10.25 -4.97
C ILE A 217 -10.85 -9.87 -6.22
N LYS A 218 -11.18 -10.47 -7.37
CA LYS A 218 -10.54 -10.17 -8.65
C LYS A 218 -10.81 -8.75 -9.14
N ILE A 219 -12.03 -8.22 -8.95
CA ILE A 219 -12.35 -6.83 -9.29
C ILE A 219 -11.60 -5.85 -8.38
N ARG A 220 -11.44 -6.18 -7.09
CA ARG A 220 -10.59 -5.39 -6.18
C ARG A 220 -9.13 -5.43 -6.62
N GLU A 221 -8.62 -6.59 -7.02
CA GLU A 221 -7.28 -6.71 -7.60
C GLU A 221 -7.12 -5.89 -8.88
N LEU A 222 -8.14 -5.88 -9.74
CA LEU A 222 -8.16 -5.02 -10.93
C LEU A 222 -8.05 -3.55 -10.53
N ALA A 223 -8.83 -3.11 -9.53
CA ALA A 223 -8.81 -1.75 -9.03
C ALA A 223 -7.45 -1.35 -8.45
N THR A 224 -6.80 -2.24 -7.68
CA THR A 224 -5.46 -1.97 -7.13
C THR A 224 -4.40 -1.94 -8.22
N ARG A 225 -4.48 -2.82 -9.22
CA ARG A 225 -3.59 -2.79 -10.41
C ARG A 225 -3.76 -1.50 -11.20
N GLN A 226 -5.00 -1.01 -11.39
CA GLN A 226 -5.23 0.29 -12.04
C GLN A 226 -4.55 1.42 -11.28
N ARG A 227 -4.76 1.52 -9.96
CA ARG A 227 -4.10 2.54 -9.12
C ARG A 227 -2.59 2.45 -9.21
N ARG A 228 -2.04 1.24 -9.28
CA ARG A 228 -0.60 1.01 -9.44
C ARG A 228 -0.10 1.48 -10.81
N ILE A 229 -0.83 1.21 -11.89
CA ILE A 229 -0.51 1.72 -13.22
C ILE A 229 -0.51 3.25 -13.21
N ASP A 230 -1.56 3.87 -12.66
CA ASP A 230 -1.66 5.33 -12.55
C ASP A 230 -0.45 5.91 -11.79
N ALA A 231 -0.11 5.35 -10.63
CA ALA A 231 1.04 5.78 -9.84
C ALA A 231 2.39 5.59 -10.59
N LEU A 232 2.58 4.48 -11.29
CA LEU A 232 3.77 4.23 -12.10
C LEU A 232 3.86 5.18 -13.30
N THR A 233 2.72 5.50 -13.93
CA THR A 233 2.67 6.45 -15.04
C THR A 233 3.01 7.86 -14.56
N GLU A 234 2.48 8.28 -13.42
CA GLU A 234 2.79 9.57 -12.81
C GLU A 234 4.27 9.66 -12.42
N ALA A 235 4.81 8.61 -11.78
CA ALA A 235 6.22 8.53 -11.43
C ALA A 235 7.13 8.60 -12.68
N SER A 236 6.77 7.88 -13.75
CA SER A 236 7.49 7.93 -15.03
C SER A 236 7.48 9.35 -15.62
N GLN A 237 6.32 10.00 -15.68
CA GLN A 237 6.19 11.36 -16.19
C GLN A 237 7.04 12.35 -15.38
N LYS A 238 6.97 12.29 -14.04
CA LYS A 238 7.78 13.14 -13.15
C LYS A 238 9.28 12.91 -13.38
N LEU A 239 9.71 11.66 -13.52
CA LEU A 239 11.11 11.34 -13.74
C LEU A 239 11.59 11.79 -15.12
N ASP A 240 10.78 11.63 -16.16
CA ASP A 240 11.08 12.12 -17.50
C ASP A 240 11.19 13.67 -17.52
N VAL A 241 10.35 14.38 -16.77
CA VAL A 241 10.46 15.85 -16.56
C VAL A 241 11.76 16.21 -15.83
N VAL A 242 12.12 15.48 -14.77
CA VAL A 242 13.39 15.75 -14.07
C VAL A 242 14.59 15.50 -14.99
N ARG A 243 14.53 14.46 -15.82
CA ARG A 243 15.59 14.16 -16.79
C ARG A 243 15.70 15.24 -17.88
N SER A 244 14.58 15.75 -18.40
CA SER A 244 14.61 16.84 -19.37
C SER A 244 15.19 18.12 -18.75
N LEU A 245 14.86 18.42 -17.49
CA LEU A 245 15.46 19.54 -16.74
C LEU A 245 16.96 19.36 -16.50
N MET A 246 17.45 18.13 -16.31
CA MET A 246 18.88 17.87 -16.18
C MET A 246 19.63 17.99 -17.50
N ARG A 247 19.04 17.57 -18.62
CA ARG A 247 19.64 17.69 -19.96
C ARG A 247 19.75 19.13 -20.46
N THR A 248 18.90 20.03 -19.97
CA THR A 248 18.78 21.41 -20.46
C THR A 248 19.73 22.42 -19.79
N ARG A 249 20.47 22.03 -18.74
CA ARG A 249 21.44 22.94 -18.10
C ARG A 249 22.66 23.26 -18.97
N GLY A 250 22.90 22.52 -20.04
CA GLY A 250 24.00 22.75 -21.00
C GLY A 250 23.55 23.03 -22.44
N SER A 251 22.25 23.14 -22.72
CA SER A 251 21.75 23.36 -24.08
C SER A 251 20.92 24.64 -24.17
N HIS A 252 21.42 25.59 -24.97
CA HIS A 252 20.65 26.75 -25.45
C HIS A 252 19.42 26.36 -26.30
N ALA A 253 19.10 25.07 -26.42
CA ALA A 253 18.17 24.49 -27.37
C ALA A 253 16.71 24.42 -26.89
N VAL A 254 16.43 24.61 -25.59
CA VAL A 254 15.05 24.57 -25.08
C VAL A 254 14.58 25.97 -24.72
N PRO A 255 13.47 26.47 -25.33
CA PRO A 255 12.91 27.78 -25.03
C PRO A 255 12.72 28.00 -23.52
N LYS A 256 13.15 29.14 -23.00
CA LYS A 256 13.05 29.49 -21.57
C LYS A 256 11.62 29.31 -21.01
N LYS A 257 10.59 29.54 -21.83
CA LYS A 257 9.17 29.31 -21.50
C LYS A 257 8.88 27.84 -21.18
N GLN A 258 9.34 26.90 -22.00
CA GLN A 258 9.16 25.47 -21.76
C GLN A 258 9.91 25.01 -20.50
N VAL A 259 11.10 25.55 -20.25
CA VAL A 259 11.83 25.27 -18.99
C VAL A 259 11.07 25.79 -17.77
N GLN A 260 10.47 26.98 -17.86
CA GLN A 260 9.63 27.54 -16.79
C GLN A 260 8.37 26.71 -16.57
N GLU A 261 7.67 26.29 -17.63
CA GLU A 261 6.50 25.41 -17.54
C GLU A 261 6.84 24.05 -16.90
N LEU A 262 7.98 23.45 -17.26
CA LEU A 262 8.45 22.19 -16.65
C LEU A 262 8.83 22.38 -15.18
N LYS A 263 9.49 23.48 -14.82
CA LYS A 263 9.80 23.83 -13.42
C LYS A 263 8.52 24.09 -12.63
N ASP A 264 7.55 24.78 -13.20
CA ASP A 264 6.25 25.02 -12.61
C ASP A 264 5.45 23.73 -12.44
N ALA A 265 5.53 22.79 -13.38
CA ALA A 265 4.90 21.48 -13.25
C ALA A 265 5.45 20.67 -12.06
N VAL A 266 6.76 20.80 -11.78
CA VAL A 266 7.41 20.21 -10.61
C VAL A 266 7.06 21.01 -9.33
N GLY A 267 7.09 22.33 -9.39
CA GLY A 267 6.86 23.23 -8.25
C GLY A 267 5.41 23.26 -7.76
N LYS A 268 4.42 23.30 -8.67
CA LYS A 268 2.98 23.37 -8.34
C LYS A 268 2.44 22.10 -7.67
N ARG A 269 3.07 20.93 -7.89
CA ARG A 269 2.65 19.65 -7.29
C ARG A 269 3.63 19.06 -6.27
N GLY A 270 4.87 19.56 -6.20
CA GLY A 270 5.95 18.93 -5.42
C GLY A 270 6.34 19.62 -4.11
N ALA A 271 6.13 20.93 -3.96
CA ALA A 271 6.48 21.63 -2.72
C ALA A 271 5.79 23.00 -2.64
N LYS A 272 4.73 23.13 -1.83
CA LYS A 272 4.48 24.40 -1.15
C LYS A 272 5.61 24.57 -0.14
N VAL A 273 6.67 25.28 -0.51
CA VAL A 273 7.58 25.86 0.47
C VAL A 273 6.76 26.94 1.17
N THR A 274 6.24 26.63 2.35
CA THR A 274 5.73 27.65 3.26
C THR A 274 6.90 28.58 3.57
N SER A 275 6.69 29.90 3.46
CA SER A 275 7.68 30.93 3.79
C SER A 275 8.13 30.90 5.27
N ARG A 276 7.56 30.01 6.07
CA ARG A 276 8.04 29.63 7.39
C ARG A 276 8.39 28.15 7.35
N GLY A 277 9.69 27.87 7.38
CA GLY A 277 10.20 26.56 7.72
C GLY A 277 9.87 26.25 9.18
N ARG A 278 8.81 25.45 9.37
CA ARG A 278 8.65 24.46 10.43
C ARG A 278 7.92 23.27 9.84
#